data_AF-A0A518HJ34-F1
#
_entry.id   AF-A0A518HJ34-F1
#
_cell.length_a   1.000
_cell.length_b   1.000
_cell.length_c   1.000
_cell.angle_alpha   90.00
_cell.angle_beta   90.00
_cell.angle_gamma   90.00
#
_symmetry.space_group_name_H-M   'P 1'
#
loop_
_entity.id
_entity.type
_entity.pdbx_description
1 polymer ?
#
loop_
_entity_poly.entity_id
_entity_poly.type
_entity_poly.pdbx_seq_one_letter_code
_entity_poly.pdbx_strand_id
1 'polypeptide(L)' 'MLETHRIDLQIINAIESIGDGATIPEIHRRINETGADPLSIDAVKRHLPGLGRLCRVRGVQSFRDERLVTVWVTE' A
#
# COMPACT_ATOMS: atom_id res chain seq x y z
N MET A 1 11.86 9.37 -13.06
CA MET A 1 10.52 9.80 -12.58
C MET A 1 9.38 8.83 -12.95
N LEU A 2 9.66 7.61 -13.44
CA LEU A 2 8.63 6.61 -13.80
C LEU A 2 8.47 5.48 -12.77
N GLU A 3 9.55 5.12 -12.06
CA GLU A 3 9.55 3.99 -11.10
C GLU A 3 8.66 4.25 -9.88
N THR A 4 8.69 5.48 -9.35
CA THR A 4 7.83 5.90 -8.23
C THR A 4 6.36 5.66 -8.56
N HIS A 5 5.93 6.07 -9.75
CA HIS A 5 4.55 5.95 -10.20
C HIS A 5 4.10 4.49 -10.39
N ARG A 6 5.01 3.60 -10.79
CA ARG A 6 4.72 2.17 -10.94
C ARG A 6 4.49 1.49 -9.59
N ILE A 7 5.34 1.80 -8.60
CA ILE A 7 5.23 1.25 -7.23
C ILE A 7 3.93 1.71 -6.57
N ASP A 8 3.62 3.01 -6.69
CA ASP A 8 2.39 3.60 -6.15
C ASP A 8 1.13 2.93 -6.74
N LEU A 9 1.11 2.67 -8.05
CA LEU A 9 0.00 1.97 -8.70
C LEU A 9 -0.13 0.51 -8.26
N GLN A 10 0.98 -0.20 -8.01
CA GLN A 10 0.91 -1.58 -7.49
C GLN A 10 0.34 -1.61 -6.06
N ILE A 11 0.74 -0.65 -5.23
CA ILE A 11 0.21 -0.52 -3.86
C ILE A 11 -1.29 -0.23 -3.91
N ILE A 12 -1.73 0.73 -4.73
CA ILE A 12 -3.15 1.07 -4.87
C ILE A 12 -3.96 -0.13 -5.36
N ASN A 13 -3.54 -0.81 -6.44
CA ASN A 13 -4.25 -1.99 -6.94
C ASN A 13 -4.34 -3.11 -5.90
N ALA A 14 -3.28 -3.31 -5.11
CA ALA A 14 -3.27 -4.32 -4.06
C ALA A 14 -4.28 -4.00 -2.95
N ILE A 15 -4.38 -2.72 -2.56
CA ILE A 15 -5.37 -2.24 -1.59
C ILE A 15 -6.79 -2.40 -2.16
N GLU A 16 -7.03 -1.95 -3.39
CA GLU A 16 -8.35 -2.04 -4.05
C GLU A 16 -8.82 -3.50 -4.15
N SER A 17 -7.91 -4.42 -4.46
CA SER A 17 -8.21 -5.85 -4.51
C SER A 17 -8.54 -6.47 -3.14
N ILE A 18 -8.20 -5.81 -2.03
CA ILE A 18 -8.48 -6.30 -0.67
C ILE A 18 -9.82 -5.75 -0.15
N GLY A 19 -10.21 -4.54 -0.55
CA GLY A 19 -11.57 -4.00 -0.36
C GLY A 19 -11.90 -3.45 1.03
N ASP A 20 -11.42 -4.05 2.12
CA ASP A 20 -11.84 -3.71 3.50
C ASP A 20 -10.70 -3.14 4.40
N GLY A 21 -9.73 -2.48 3.77
CA GLY A 21 -8.50 -2.05 4.43
C GLY A 21 -7.45 -3.17 4.50
N ALA A 22 -6.19 -2.80 4.32
CA ALA A 22 -5.11 -3.76 4.12
C ALA A 22 -3.85 -3.38 4.90
N THR A 23 -3.30 -4.33 5.65
CA THR A 23 -2.06 -4.12 6.39
C THR A 23 -0.83 -4.08 5.47
N ILE A 24 0.27 -3.43 5.90
CA ILE A 24 1.56 -3.44 5.19
C ILE A 24 1.96 -4.85 4.69
N PRO A 25 1.99 -5.90 5.54
CA PRO A 25 2.35 -7.24 5.09
C PRO A 25 1.35 -7.85 4.12
N GLU A 26 0.05 -7.55 4.22
CA GLU A 26 -0.96 -8.03 3.27
C GLU A 26 -0.85 -7.36 1.91
N ILE A 27 -0.64 -6.05 1.88
CA ILE A 27 -0.35 -5.30 0.66
C ILE A 27 0.90 -5.89 0.01
N HIS A 28 1.97 -6.07 0.77
CA HIS A 28 3.22 -6.68 0.29
C HIS A 28 2.98 -8.08 -0.27
N ARG A 29 2.25 -8.94 0.45
CA ARG A 29 1.95 -10.30 0.01
C ARG A 29 1.16 -10.27 -1.30
N ARG A 30 0.11 -9.45 -1.39
CA ARG A 30 -0.72 -9.31 -2.59
C ARG A 30 0.10 -8.81 -3.78
N ILE A 31 0.96 -7.81 -3.60
CA ILE A 31 1.84 -7.32 -4.69
C ILE A 31 2.76 -8.43 -5.19
N ASN A 32 3.34 -9.23 -4.29
CA ASN A 32 4.23 -10.33 -4.67
C ASN A 32 3.49 -11.55 -5.24
N GLU A 33 2.22 -11.77 -4.87
CA GLU A 33 1.38 -12.84 -5.43
C GLU A 33 0.84 -12.47 -6.82
N THR A 34 0.57 -11.19 -7.08
CA THR A 34 -0.13 -10.74 -8.30
C THR A 34 0.80 -10.03 -9.30
N GLY A 35 1.98 -9.58 -8.87
CA GLY A 35 2.89 -8.75 -9.64
C GLY A 35 4.06 -9.52 -10.25
N ALA A 36 4.45 -9.14 -11.47
CA ALA A 36 5.68 -9.62 -12.11
C ALA A 36 6.97 -9.02 -11.49
N ASP A 37 6.83 -8.06 -10.57
CA ASP A 37 7.92 -7.28 -9.98
C ASP A 37 7.78 -7.32 -8.45
N PRO A 38 8.59 -8.15 -7.76
CA PRO A 38 8.51 -8.30 -6.31
C PRO A 38 9.01 -7.02 -5.62
N LEU A 39 8.16 -6.49 -4.75
CA LEU A 39 8.38 -5.20 -4.10
C LEU A 39 8.79 -5.44 -2.65
N SER A 40 9.85 -4.79 -2.19
CA SER A 40 10.28 -4.91 -0.79
C SER A 40 9.29 -4.24 0.16
N ILE A 41 9.09 -4.83 1.34
CA ILE A 41 8.23 -4.26 2.39
C ILE A 41 8.65 -2.83 2.81
N ASP A 42 9.95 -2.52 2.75
CA ASP A 42 10.47 -1.17 3.03
C ASP A 42 10.00 -0.14 1.99
N ALA A 43 9.95 -0.53 0.72
CA ALA A 43 9.43 0.32 -0.35
C ALA A 43 7.92 0.57 -0.15
N VAL A 44 7.15 -0.44 0.25
CA VAL A 44 5.73 -0.26 0.61
C VAL A 44 5.58 0.74 1.77
N LYS A 45 6.37 0.59 2.84
CA LYS A 45 6.38 1.51 3.99
C LYS A 45 6.75 2.95 3.59
N ARG A 46 7.70 3.13 2.66
CA ARG A 46 8.14 4.46 2.20
C ARG A 46 7.09 5.20 1.37
N HIS A 47 6.33 4.47 0.56
CA HIS A 47 5.37 5.04 -0.38
C HIS A 47 3.98 5.32 0.22
N LEU A 48 3.53 4.50 1.16
CA LEU A 48 2.23 4.67 1.81
C LEU A 48 1.95 6.04 2.43
N PRO A 49 2.87 6.71 3.15
CA PRO A 49 2.61 8.06 3.65
C PRO A 49 2.43 9.07 2.51
N GLY A 50 3.07 8.87 1.35
CA GLY A 50 2.85 9.68 0.15
C GLY A 50 1.44 9.48 -0.42
N LEU A 51 1.00 8.23 -0.51
CA LEU A 51 -0.36 7.88 -0.96
C LEU A 51 -1.46 8.41 -0.03
N GLY A 52 -1.21 8.40 1.29
CA GLY A 52 -2.11 9.00 2.29
C GLY A 52 -2.25 10.52 2.14
N ARG A 53 -1.15 11.22 1.82
CA ARG A 53 -1.19 12.67 1.54
C ARG A 53 -1.94 13.03 0.27
N LEU A 54 -1.93 12.14 -0.72
CA LEU A 54 -2.66 12.32 -1.99
C LEU A 54 -4.14 11.98 -1.87
N CYS A 55 -4.65 11.72 -0.65
CA CYS A 55 -6.02 11.31 -0.36
C CYS A 55 -6.48 10.00 -1.04
N ARG A 56 -5.59 9.31 -1.77
CA ARG A 56 -5.90 7.99 -2.39
C ARG A 56 -6.04 6.88 -1.36
N VAL A 57 -5.61 7.15 -0.12
CA VAL A 57 -5.53 6.23 1.01
C VAL A 57 -5.99 6.98 2.26
N ARG A 58 -7.16 6.64 2.80
CA ARG A 58 -7.61 7.11 4.12
C ARG A 58 -7.15 6.10 5.18
N GLY A 59 -6.66 6.54 6.34
CA GLY A 59 -6.50 5.66 7.53
C GLY A 59 -5.12 5.04 7.80
N VAL A 60 -4.01 5.79 7.64
CA VAL A 60 -2.71 5.34 8.19
C VAL A 60 -2.73 5.48 9.72
N GLN A 61 -3.15 4.43 10.43
CA GLN A 61 -3.19 4.40 11.90
C GLN A 61 -2.06 3.53 12.44
N SER A 62 -0.91 4.14 12.74
CA SER A 62 0.23 3.44 13.33
C SER A 62 -0.07 3.01 14.77
N PHE A 63 -0.55 1.77 14.96
CA PHE A 63 -0.54 1.16 16.29
C PHE A 63 0.89 0.79 16.67
N ARG A 64 1.20 0.88 17.98
CA ARG A 64 2.51 0.68 18.63
C ARG A 64 3.27 -0.61 18.29
N ASP A 65 2.69 -1.47 17.48
CA ASP A 65 3.17 -2.79 17.09
C ASP A 65 3.07 -2.93 15.55
N GLU A 66 3.88 -2.17 14.81
CA GLU A 66 4.29 -2.26 13.39
C GLU A 66 3.36 -2.81 12.26
N ARG A 67 2.08 -3.09 12.49
CA ARG A 67 1.36 -4.09 11.67
C ARG A 67 -0.04 -3.72 11.20
N LEU A 68 -0.58 -2.56 11.56
CA LEU A 68 -1.88 -2.14 11.03
C LEU A 68 -1.79 -0.76 10.38
N VAL A 69 -2.08 -0.72 9.09
CA VAL A 69 -2.43 0.47 8.33
C VAL A 69 -3.76 0.10 7.70
N THR A 70 -4.85 0.82 7.99
CA THR A 70 -6.15 0.52 7.39
C THR A 70 -6.33 1.47 6.22
N VAL A 71 -5.95 1.03 5.03
CA VAL A 71 -6.02 1.86 3.83
C VAL A 71 -7.38 1.77 3.15
N TRP A 72 -8.13 2.87 3.12
CA TRP A 72 -9.38 3.00 2.34
C TRP A 72 -9.11 3.75 1.04
N VAL A 73 -9.57 3.22 -0.09
CA VAL A 73 -9.57 3.95 -1.37
C VAL A 73 -10.79 4.86 -1.40
N THR A 74 -10.59 6.14 -1.70
CA THR A 74 -11.69 7.08 -1.91
C THR A 74 -12.08 7.02 -3.39
N GLU A 75 -13.37 6.80 -3.66
CA GLU A 75 -13.99 6.90 -5.00
C GLU A 75 -13.70 8.25 -5.68
#